data_AF-A0A813H521-F1
#
_entry.id   AF-A0A813H521-F1
#
_cell.length_a   1.000
_cell.length_b   1.000
_cell.length_c   1.000
_cell.angle_alpha   90.00
_cell.angle_beta   90.00
_cell.angle_gamma   90.00
#
_symmetry.space_group_name_H-M   'P 1'
#
loop_
_entity.id
_entity.type
_entity.pdbx_description
1 polymer ?
#
loop_
_entity_poly.entity_id
_entity_poly.type
_entity_poly.pdbx_seq_one_letter_code
_entity_poly.pdbx_strand_id
1 'polypeptide(L)'
;MASGWLKRGRGQQMATAAALAEEHFVHREADGEATGKKQKTETEGRGFVAELLEKAPSTLQTCRSLLVFLDKKLEAAAPEAPPVGGPEELRSRLQVHADTLGRLTGLRAPAGWDARAKRVLDITAAAACPTAEAKLKAVQDRLDAAATDLAAKLKERGETLEAVTAERQSWAKEKVRREWLSWCARLLRVRETHLLAEVDGQKAVNTGSASGMTAVDILEALLIGKA
;
A
#
# COMPACT_ATOMS: atom_id res chain seq x y z
N MET A 1 -6.38 -72.42 -17.25
CA MET A 1 -5.69 -71.14 -17.52
C MET A 1 -6.76 -70.05 -17.48
N ALA A 2 -6.66 -68.90 -16.80
CA ALA A 2 -5.52 -68.16 -16.30
C ALA A 2 -5.84 -67.45 -14.97
N SER A 3 -4.92 -67.53 -14.02
CA SER A 3 -4.88 -66.75 -12.79
C SER A 3 -3.69 -65.81 -12.88
N GLY A 4 -3.92 -64.50 -12.76
CA GLY A 4 -2.88 -63.48 -12.77
C GLY A 4 -3.48 -62.13 -13.13
N TRP A 5 -2.76 -61.05 -12.84
CA TRP A 5 -3.04 -59.64 -13.20
C TRP A 5 -3.55 -58.70 -12.10
N LEU A 6 -3.71 -59.14 -10.85
CA LEU A 6 -3.80 -58.20 -9.71
C LEU A 6 -2.64 -58.38 -8.73
N LYS A 7 -1.46 -57.91 -9.14
CA LYS A 7 -0.37 -57.49 -8.23
C LYS A 7 0.73 -56.82 -9.05
N ARG A 8 0.80 -55.48 -8.98
CA ARG A 8 2.03 -54.66 -8.86
C ARG A 8 1.76 -53.18 -9.18
N GLY A 9 2.28 -52.30 -8.33
CA GLY A 9 2.79 -50.99 -8.77
C GLY A 9 1.95 -49.75 -8.45
N ARG A 10 1.77 -49.39 -7.17
CA ARG A 10 1.36 -48.02 -6.78
C ARG A 10 2.00 -47.48 -5.48
N GLY A 11 3.17 -48.00 -5.11
CA GLY A 11 3.86 -47.60 -3.87
C GLY A 11 5.31 -47.14 -4.04
N GLN A 12 5.91 -47.21 -5.24
CA GLN A 12 7.36 -47.04 -5.42
C GLN A 12 7.78 -45.88 -6.34
N GLN A 13 6.84 -45.21 -7.02
CA GLN A 13 7.16 -44.05 -7.88
C GLN A 13 6.99 -42.68 -7.20
N MET A 14 6.36 -42.61 -6.02
CA MET A 14 6.23 -41.35 -5.25
C MET A 14 7.44 -41.07 -4.35
N ALA A 15 8.18 -42.10 -3.94
CA ALA A 15 9.34 -41.95 -3.05
C ALA A 15 10.61 -41.45 -3.79
N THR A 16 10.74 -41.72 -5.08
CA THR A 16 11.88 -41.28 -5.91
C THR A 16 11.73 -39.85 -6.43
N ALA A 17 10.51 -39.31 -6.55
CA ALA A 17 10.29 -37.92 -6.94
C ALA A 17 10.51 -36.93 -5.78
N ALA A 18 10.28 -37.35 -4.54
CA ALA A 18 10.57 -36.55 -3.35
C ALA A 18 12.08 -36.46 -3.05
N ALA A 19 12.82 -37.55 -3.24
CA ALA A 19 14.27 -37.57 -3.02
C ALA A 19 15.05 -36.72 -4.05
N LEU A 20 14.59 -36.64 -5.30
CA LEU A 20 15.20 -35.80 -6.34
C LEU A 20 14.94 -34.30 -6.18
N ALA A 21 13.93 -33.91 -5.37
CA ALA A 21 13.67 -32.51 -5.05
C ALA A 21 14.52 -32.01 -3.88
N GLU A 22 14.91 -32.87 -2.93
CA GLU A 22 15.78 -32.49 -1.81
C GLU A 22 17.22 -32.23 -2.24
N GLU A 23 17.75 -32.94 -3.26
CA GLU A 23 19.12 -32.72 -3.75
C GLU A 23 19.30 -31.39 -4.51
N HIS A 24 18.23 -30.80 -5.05
CA HIS A 24 18.30 -29.50 -5.74
C HIS A 24 18.24 -28.28 -4.81
N PHE A 25 17.88 -28.44 -3.54
CA PHE A 25 17.84 -27.36 -2.55
C PHE A 25 19.03 -27.34 -1.59
N VAL A 26 19.83 -28.41 -1.51
CA VAL A 26 20.98 -28.49 -0.59
C VAL A 26 22.29 -27.97 -1.21
N HIS A 27 22.40 -27.89 -2.54
CA HIS A 27 23.64 -27.44 -3.20
C HIS A 27 23.74 -25.94 -3.55
N ARG A 28 22.88 -25.08 -2.98
CA ARG A 28 22.93 -23.62 -3.25
C ARG A 28 23.45 -22.76 -2.10
N GLU A 29 24.02 -23.37 -1.06
CA GLU A 29 24.63 -22.64 0.08
C GLU A 29 26.17 -22.63 0.09
N ALA A 30 26.82 -23.05 -0.98
CA ALA A 30 28.28 -22.94 -1.12
C ALA A 30 28.63 -22.46 -2.52
N ASP A 31 28.52 -21.13 -2.74
CA ASP A 31 29.48 -20.31 -3.51
C ASP A 31 28.84 -18.97 -3.96
N GLY A 32 29.46 -17.87 -3.51
CA GLY A 32 29.71 -16.66 -4.31
C GLY A 32 28.54 -15.86 -4.88
N GLU A 33 28.13 -14.82 -4.14
CA GLU A 33 28.01 -13.43 -4.62
C GLU A 33 27.20 -13.15 -5.92
N ALA A 34 25.96 -12.67 -5.77
CA ALA A 34 25.45 -11.54 -6.54
C ALA A 34 24.19 -10.94 -5.89
N THR A 35 24.31 -9.64 -5.66
CA THR A 35 23.36 -8.71 -5.07
C THR A 35 21.94 -8.78 -5.64
N GLY A 36 20.99 -8.99 -4.74
CA GLY A 36 19.57 -8.75 -4.98
C GLY A 36 18.88 -8.39 -3.68
N LYS A 37 19.27 -7.28 -3.05
CA LYS A 37 18.48 -6.68 -1.96
C LYS A 37 17.14 -6.24 -2.56
N LYS A 38 16.19 -7.18 -2.67
CA LYS A 38 14.77 -6.84 -2.66
C LYS A 38 14.55 -6.14 -1.34
N GLN A 39 14.56 -4.83 -1.38
CA GLN A 39 14.21 -3.97 -0.27
C GLN A 39 12.74 -4.27 0.01
N LYS A 40 12.50 -5.26 0.88
CA LYS A 40 11.17 -5.62 1.36
C LYS A 40 10.62 -4.36 2.00
N THR A 41 9.68 -3.72 1.33
CA THR A 41 9.07 -2.48 1.80
C THR A 41 8.51 -2.78 3.19
N GLU A 42 9.06 -2.16 4.24
CA GLU A 42 8.74 -2.45 5.65
C GLU A 42 7.23 -2.35 5.98
N THR A 43 6.45 -1.73 5.10
CA THR A 43 5.00 -1.55 5.18
C THR A 43 4.18 -2.84 5.05
N GLU A 44 4.72 -3.92 4.48
CA GLU A 44 3.95 -5.15 4.21
C GLU A 44 3.96 -6.15 5.38
N GLY A 45 4.80 -5.93 6.41
CA GLY A 45 4.98 -6.87 7.52
C GLY A 45 4.47 -6.40 8.88
N ARG A 46 4.07 -5.13 9.03
CA ARG A 46 3.56 -4.61 10.31
C ARG A 46 2.03 -4.70 10.33
N GLY A 47 1.48 -5.31 11.38
CA GLY A 47 0.05 -5.25 11.68
C GLY A 47 -0.40 -3.84 12.06
N PHE A 48 -1.68 -3.65 12.38
CA PHE A 48 -2.22 -2.38 12.85
C PHE A 48 -2.19 -2.30 14.38
N VAL A 49 -2.07 -1.09 14.94
CA VAL A 49 -2.23 -0.93 16.40
C VAL A 49 -3.67 -1.22 16.83
N ALA A 50 -3.86 -1.69 18.07
CA ALA A 50 -5.16 -2.05 18.61
C ALA A 50 -6.17 -0.88 18.54
N GLU A 51 -5.75 0.33 18.93
CA GLU A 51 -6.59 1.54 18.91
C GLU A 51 -7.19 1.82 17.51
N LEU A 52 -6.43 1.51 16.45
CA LEU A 52 -6.89 1.71 15.09
C LEU A 52 -7.91 0.63 14.68
N LEU A 53 -7.69 -0.62 15.10
CA LEU A 53 -8.60 -1.73 14.84
C LEU A 53 -9.92 -1.59 15.62
N GLU A 54 -9.88 -1.05 16.83
CA GLU A 54 -11.05 -0.80 17.67
C GLU A 54 -11.97 0.29 17.11
N LYS A 55 -11.42 1.26 16.38
CA LYS A 55 -12.19 2.29 15.68
C LYS A 55 -12.89 1.76 14.42
N ALA A 56 -12.41 0.65 13.87
CA ALA A 56 -13.06 -0.01 12.74
C ALA A 56 -14.36 -0.72 13.21
N PRO A 57 -15.31 -1.00 12.29
CA PRO A 57 -16.57 -1.66 12.65
C PRO A 57 -16.38 -2.96 13.46
N SER A 58 -17.19 -3.14 14.49
CA SER A 58 -17.15 -4.28 15.42
C SER A 58 -18.06 -5.44 15.03
N THR A 59 -18.92 -5.28 14.03
CA THR A 59 -19.84 -6.33 13.57
C THR A 59 -19.31 -6.98 12.30
N LEU A 60 -19.25 -8.33 12.28
CA LEU A 60 -18.79 -9.12 11.13
C LEU A 60 -19.55 -8.79 9.84
N GLN A 61 -20.88 -8.70 9.91
CA GLN A 61 -21.73 -8.36 8.77
C GLN A 61 -21.39 -6.98 8.19
N THR A 62 -21.13 -5.99 9.04
CA THR A 62 -20.73 -4.64 8.62
C THR A 62 -19.36 -4.66 7.96
N CYS A 63 -18.39 -5.40 8.51
CA CYS A 63 -17.07 -5.56 7.89
C CYS A 63 -17.19 -6.15 6.48
N ARG A 64 -17.92 -7.25 6.32
CA ARG A 64 -18.12 -7.94 5.02
C ARG A 64 -18.79 -7.04 3.98
N SER A 65 -19.88 -6.38 4.35
CA SER A 65 -20.60 -5.47 3.44
C SER A 65 -19.72 -4.30 2.99
N LEU A 66 -18.88 -3.75 3.87
CA LEU A 66 -17.93 -2.69 3.52
C LEU A 66 -16.78 -3.22 2.67
N LEU A 67 -16.28 -4.44 2.92
CA LEU A 67 -15.26 -5.08 2.10
C LEU A 67 -15.76 -5.28 0.67
N VAL A 68 -16.96 -5.84 0.48
CA VAL A 68 -17.58 -5.99 -0.86
C VAL A 68 -17.70 -4.63 -1.57
N PHE A 69 -18.07 -3.58 -0.83
CA PHE A 69 -18.14 -2.22 -1.36
C PHE A 69 -16.77 -1.68 -1.79
N LEU A 70 -15.74 -1.85 -0.96
CA LEU A 70 -14.37 -1.39 -1.24
C LEU A 70 -13.75 -2.17 -2.40
N ASP A 71 -13.92 -3.49 -2.43
CA ASP A 71 -13.41 -4.35 -3.50
C ASP A 71 -14.02 -3.95 -4.84
N LYS A 72 -15.34 -3.69 -4.90
CA LYS A 72 -15.99 -3.17 -6.10
C LYS A 72 -15.45 -1.79 -6.54
N LYS A 73 -15.10 -0.91 -5.60
CA LYS A 73 -14.49 0.40 -5.91
C LYS A 73 -13.06 0.24 -6.44
N LEU A 74 -12.34 -0.77 -5.98
CA LEU A 74 -10.94 -1.03 -6.32
C LEU A 74 -10.77 -1.95 -7.55
N GLU A 75 -11.85 -2.58 -8.01
CA GLU A 75 -11.87 -3.52 -9.13
C GLU A 75 -11.43 -2.88 -10.47
N ALA A 76 -11.86 -1.65 -10.74
CA ALA A 76 -11.46 -0.94 -11.95
C ALA A 76 -9.95 -0.70 -11.95
N ALA A 77 -9.24 -0.92 -13.07
CA ALA A 77 -7.79 -0.66 -13.14
C ALA A 77 -7.44 0.81 -12.78
N ALA A 78 -6.28 1.02 -12.15
CA ALA A 78 -5.82 2.38 -11.88
C ALA A 78 -5.42 3.05 -13.20
N PRO A 79 -5.82 4.32 -13.43
CA PRO A 79 -5.35 5.03 -14.61
C PRO A 79 -3.82 5.10 -14.56
N GLU A 80 -3.19 4.94 -15.73
CA GLU A 80 -1.75 5.07 -15.86
C GLU A 80 -1.29 6.47 -15.45
N ALA A 81 -0.07 6.57 -14.94
CA ALA A 81 0.49 7.85 -14.54
C ALA A 81 0.78 8.69 -15.78
N PRO A 82 0.19 9.89 -15.94
CA PRO A 82 0.50 10.73 -17.08
C PRO A 82 1.98 11.15 -17.02
N PRO A 83 2.61 11.43 -18.17
CA PRO A 83 3.96 12.00 -18.18
C PRO A 83 3.96 13.40 -17.57
N VAL A 84 5.13 13.84 -17.09
CA VAL A 84 5.36 15.27 -16.86
C VAL A 84 6.00 15.87 -18.10
N GLY A 85 5.65 17.12 -18.39
CA GLY A 85 6.27 17.88 -19.47
C GLY A 85 7.67 18.37 -19.12
N GLY A 86 8.21 19.19 -20.03
CA GLY A 86 9.45 19.94 -19.84
C GLY A 86 10.75 19.19 -20.09
N PRO A 87 11.89 19.83 -19.78
CA PRO A 87 13.21 19.36 -20.16
C PRO A 87 13.54 18.00 -19.54
N GLU A 88 14.21 17.15 -20.31
CA GLU A 88 14.55 15.79 -19.90
C GLU A 88 15.42 15.76 -18.65
N GLU A 89 16.35 16.70 -18.51
CA GLU A 89 17.23 16.85 -17.36
C GLU A 89 16.47 17.18 -16.05
N LEU A 90 15.26 17.72 -16.13
CA LEU A 90 14.42 18.06 -14.98
C LEU A 90 13.31 17.03 -14.72
N ARG A 91 13.04 16.14 -15.67
CA ARG A 91 11.86 15.26 -15.69
C ARG A 91 11.65 14.47 -14.39
N SER A 92 12.71 13.85 -13.86
CA SER A 92 12.62 13.10 -12.61
C SER A 92 12.23 13.98 -11.41
N ARG A 93 12.81 15.18 -11.32
CA ARG A 93 12.51 16.13 -10.23
C ARG A 93 11.10 16.70 -10.37
N LEU A 94 10.65 16.97 -11.60
CA LEU A 94 9.28 17.40 -11.90
C LEU A 94 8.27 16.31 -11.54
N GLN A 95 8.57 15.05 -11.83
CA GLN A 95 7.72 13.91 -11.44
C GLN A 95 7.58 13.79 -9.93
N VAL A 96 8.69 13.82 -9.19
CA VAL A 96 8.67 13.73 -7.72
C VAL A 96 7.91 14.92 -7.13
N HIS A 97 8.13 16.13 -7.65
CA HIS A 97 7.41 17.32 -7.22
C HIS A 97 5.90 17.18 -7.47
N ALA A 98 5.50 16.81 -8.69
CA ALA A 98 4.10 16.67 -9.08
C ALA A 98 3.38 15.59 -8.26
N ASP A 99 4.00 14.42 -8.08
CA ASP A 99 3.44 13.32 -7.30
C ASP A 99 3.27 13.72 -5.84
N THR A 100 4.30 14.32 -5.24
CA THR A 100 4.27 14.68 -3.81
C THR A 100 3.29 15.83 -3.55
N LEU A 101 3.24 16.85 -4.42
CA LEU A 101 2.30 17.96 -4.29
C LEU A 101 0.85 17.51 -4.51
N GLY A 102 0.60 16.67 -5.51
CA GLY A 102 -0.74 16.11 -5.75
C GLY A 102 -1.23 15.26 -4.57
N ARG A 103 -0.37 14.39 -4.04
CA ARG A 103 -0.66 13.57 -2.84
C ARG A 103 -0.92 14.43 -1.60
N LEU A 104 -0.06 15.42 -1.34
CA LEU A 104 -0.21 16.35 -0.23
C LEU A 104 -1.53 17.12 -0.31
N THR A 105 -1.86 17.62 -1.50
CA THR A 105 -3.12 18.32 -1.77
C THR A 105 -4.32 17.42 -1.59
N GLY A 106 -4.22 16.15 -2.02
CA GLY A 106 -5.23 15.14 -1.77
C GLY A 106 -5.47 14.90 -0.28
N LEU A 107 -4.40 14.64 0.49
CA LEU A 107 -4.45 14.36 1.93
C LEU A 107 -5.00 15.53 2.75
N ARG A 108 -4.74 16.77 2.33
CA ARG A 108 -5.26 17.98 2.98
C ARG A 108 -6.67 18.36 2.53
N ALA A 109 -7.22 17.73 1.50
CA ALA A 109 -8.54 18.08 1.00
C ALA A 109 -9.61 17.76 2.07
N PRO A 110 -10.48 18.72 2.46
CA PRO A 110 -11.53 18.48 3.44
C PRO A 110 -12.66 17.60 2.89
N ALA A 111 -12.76 17.47 1.56
CA ALA A 111 -13.82 16.78 0.85
C ALA A 111 -13.27 15.85 -0.26
N GLY A 112 -14.16 15.00 -0.78
CA GLY A 112 -13.83 13.98 -1.79
C GLY A 112 -13.45 12.62 -1.20
N TRP A 113 -13.55 12.45 0.11
CA TRP A 113 -13.37 11.18 0.81
C TRP A 113 -14.69 10.43 0.92
N ASP A 114 -14.67 9.12 0.65
CA ASP A 114 -15.88 8.30 0.69
C ASP A 114 -16.41 8.14 2.13
N ALA A 115 -17.61 8.64 2.39
CA ALA A 115 -18.18 8.67 3.73
C ALA A 115 -18.35 7.29 4.38
N ARG A 116 -18.49 6.21 3.58
CA ARG A 116 -18.57 4.85 4.13
C ARG A 116 -17.19 4.36 4.56
N ALA A 117 -16.17 4.61 3.74
CA ALA A 117 -14.79 4.24 4.04
C ALA A 117 -14.19 5.06 5.20
N LYS A 118 -14.63 6.31 5.41
CA LYS A 118 -14.23 7.11 6.60
C LYS A 118 -14.61 6.46 7.94
N ARG A 119 -15.64 5.59 7.97
CA ARG A 119 -16.00 4.81 9.17
C ARG A 119 -14.98 3.74 9.53
N VAL A 120 -14.08 3.41 8.59
CA VAL A 120 -13.00 2.46 8.78
C VAL A 120 -11.73 3.20 9.18
N LEU A 121 -11.37 4.24 8.42
CA LEU A 121 -10.21 5.08 8.65
C LEU A 121 -10.53 6.52 8.24
N ASP A 122 -10.71 7.41 9.21
CA ASP A 122 -10.86 8.84 8.94
C ASP A 122 -9.50 9.50 8.74
N ILE A 123 -9.03 9.51 7.49
CA ILE A 123 -7.75 10.11 7.12
C ILE A 123 -7.73 11.63 7.31
N THR A 124 -8.89 12.30 7.27
CA THR A 124 -8.96 13.75 7.50
C THR A 124 -8.76 14.08 8.98
N ALA A 125 -9.32 13.27 9.88
CA ALA A 125 -9.06 13.40 11.30
C ALA A 125 -7.59 13.07 11.62
N ALA A 126 -7.01 12.05 10.95
CA ALA A 126 -5.59 11.74 11.08
C ALA A 126 -4.70 12.89 10.60
N ALA A 127 -5.05 13.55 9.49
CA ALA A 127 -4.31 14.68 8.93
C ALA A 127 -4.35 15.94 9.81
N ALA A 128 -5.43 16.12 10.57
CA ALA A 128 -5.63 17.26 11.46
C ALA A 128 -5.00 17.08 12.85
N CYS A 129 -4.35 15.93 13.13
CA CYS A 129 -3.67 15.77 14.41
C CYS A 129 -2.33 16.53 14.39
N PRO A 130 -1.87 17.12 15.52
CA PRO A 130 -0.67 17.97 15.54
C PRO A 130 0.57 17.29 14.97
N THR A 131 0.75 16.00 15.24
CA THR A 131 1.87 15.20 14.73
C THR A 131 1.84 15.08 13.21
N ALA A 132 0.68 14.81 12.62
CA ALA A 132 0.53 14.71 11.17
C ALA A 132 0.63 16.09 10.51
N GLU A 133 0.02 17.12 11.10
CA GLU A 133 0.11 18.50 10.60
C GLU A 133 1.57 18.98 10.49
N ALA A 134 2.37 18.72 11.52
CA ALA A 134 3.80 19.04 11.50
C ALA A 134 4.55 18.33 10.36
N LYS A 135 4.25 17.04 10.13
CA LYS A 135 4.85 16.26 9.04
C LYS A 135 4.41 16.75 7.65
N LEU A 136 3.12 17.01 7.47
CA LEU A 136 2.58 17.58 6.22
C LEU A 136 3.16 18.98 5.95
N LYS A 137 3.35 19.79 6.99
CA LYS A 137 3.99 21.10 6.90
C LYS A 137 5.45 20.98 6.46
N ALA A 138 6.24 20.10 7.09
CA ALA A 138 7.62 19.87 6.69
C ALA A 138 7.77 19.36 5.24
N VAL A 139 6.75 18.69 4.70
CA VAL A 139 6.71 18.29 3.29
C VAL A 139 6.34 19.46 2.39
N GLN A 140 5.38 20.29 2.79
CA GLN A 140 5.04 21.54 2.09
C GLN A 140 6.26 22.46 1.98
N ASP A 141 6.96 22.71 3.08
CA ASP A 141 8.09 23.64 3.10
C ASP A 141 9.22 23.15 2.14
N ARG A 142 9.42 21.82 2.04
CA ARG A 142 10.35 21.21 1.05
C ARG A 142 9.85 21.34 -0.39
N LEU A 143 8.54 21.20 -0.61
CA LEU A 143 7.94 21.40 -1.93
C LEU A 143 8.05 22.85 -2.39
N ASP A 144 7.86 23.81 -1.50
CA ASP A 144 7.95 25.24 -1.84
C ASP A 144 9.38 25.62 -2.24
N ALA A 145 10.38 25.11 -1.50
CA ALA A 145 11.79 25.25 -1.87
C ALA A 145 12.10 24.62 -3.24
N ALA A 146 11.61 23.40 -3.48
CA ALA A 146 11.79 22.71 -4.76
C ALA A 146 11.07 23.43 -5.91
N ALA A 147 9.87 23.96 -5.66
CA ALA A 147 9.09 24.71 -6.64
C ALA A 147 9.83 25.97 -7.10
N THR A 148 10.46 26.69 -6.17
CA THR A 148 11.24 27.89 -6.46
C THR A 148 12.42 27.58 -7.40
N ASP A 149 13.19 26.53 -7.10
CA ASP A 149 14.30 26.09 -7.96
C ASP A 149 13.83 25.58 -9.33
N LEU A 150 12.77 24.78 -9.38
CA LEU A 150 12.23 24.23 -10.62
C LEU A 150 11.63 25.32 -11.51
N ALA A 151 10.90 26.27 -10.92
CA ALA A 151 10.30 27.39 -11.66
C ALA A 151 11.39 28.29 -12.27
N ALA A 152 12.49 28.55 -11.57
CA ALA A 152 13.62 29.31 -12.11
C ALA A 152 14.21 28.63 -13.36
N LYS A 153 14.47 27.31 -13.28
CA LYS A 153 15.03 26.52 -14.39
C LYS A 153 14.09 26.39 -15.59
N LEU A 154 12.78 26.27 -15.35
CA LEU A 154 11.79 26.21 -16.42
C LEU A 154 11.58 27.55 -17.13
N LYS A 155 11.70 28.66 -16.39
CA LYS A 155 11.56 30.02 -16.95
C LYS A 155 12.61 30.30 -18.03
N GLU A 156 13.84 29.80 -17.86
CA GLU A 156 14.92 29.90 -18.86
C GLU A 156 14.57 29.18 -20.19
N ARG A 157 13.59 28.26 -20.15
CA ARG A 157 13.12 27.47 -21.28
C ARG A 157 11.74 27.91 -21.80
N GLY A 158 11.15 28.96 -21.22
CA GLY A 158 9.83 29.46 -21.60
C GLY A 158 8.66 28.61 -21.11
N GLU A 159 8.86 27.74 -20.13
CA GLU A 159 7.82 26.89 -19.55
C GLU A 159 7.47 27.31 -18.11
N THR A 160 6.30 26.89 -17.63
CA THR A 160 5.88 27.08 -16.24
C THR A 160 5.72 25.76 -15.53
N LEU A 161 6.02 25.75 -14.22
CA LEU A 161 5.93 24.54 -13.40
C LEU A 161 4.52 23.93 -13.42
N GLU A 162 3.49 24.77 -13.37
CA GLU A 162 2.09 24.35 -13.44
C GLU A 162 1.78 23.67 -14.78
N ALA A 163 2.15 24.29 -15.91
CA ALA A 163 1.84 23.74 -17.24
C ALA A 163 2.44 22.34 -17.44
N VAL A 164 3.63 22.08 -16.91
CA VAL A 164 4.33 20.81 -17.11
C VAL A 164 3.99 19.74 -16.07
N THR A 165 3.30 20.08 -14.98
CA THR A 165 3.01 19.13 -13.88
C THR A 165 1.53 18.98 -13.52
N ALA A 166 0.63 19.86 -13.95
CA ALA A 166 -0.77 19.88 -13.50
C ALA A 166 -1.51 18.56 -13.68
N GLU A 167 -1.36 17.90 -14.84
CA GLU A 167 -2.03 16.62 -15.11
C GLU A 167 -1.53 15.52 -14.16
N ARG A 168 -0.21 15.45 -13.94
CA ARG A 168 0.41 14.51 -13.00
C ARG A 168 0.00 14.77 -11.56
N GLN A 169 -0.08 16.03 -11.14
CA GLN A 169 -0.58 16.41 -9.81
C GLN A 169 -2.02 15.96 -9.60
N SER A 170 -2.89 16.19 -10.60
CA SER A 170 -4.30 15.77 -10.56
C SER A 170 -4.43 14.26 -10.44
N TRP A 171 -3.66 13.51 -11.24
CA TRP A 171 -3.59 12.06 -11.15
C TRP A 171 -3.12 11.59 -9.76
N ALA A 172 -2.06 12.18 -9.22
CA ALA A 172 -1.51 11.80 -7.92
C ALA A 172 -2.50 12.07 -6.77
N LYS A 173 -3.28 13.16 -6.88
CA LYS A 173 -4.36 13.50 -5.96
C LYS A 173 -5.49 12.46 -5.97
N GLU A 174 -5.89 11.95 -7.12
CA GLU A 174 -6.90 10.88 -7.17
C GLU A 174 -6.32 9.52 -6.78
N LYS A 175 -5.04 9.27 -7.12
CA LYS A 175 -4.34 8.05 -6.74
C LYS A 175 -4.28 7.87 -5.23
N VAL A 176 -3.95 8.92 -4.47
CA VAL A 176 -3.88 8.81 -3.00
C VAL A 176 -5.23 8.43 -2.37
N ARG A 177 -6.36 8.85 -2.97
CA ARG A 177 -7.69 8.43 -2.52
C ARG A 177 -7.93 6.95 -2.74
N ARG A 178 -7.50 6.42 -3.89
CA ARG A 178 -7.59 4.99 -4.19
C ARG A 178 -6.69 4.15 -3.29
N GLU A 179 -5.46 4.60 -3.04
CA GLU A 179 -4.55 3.94 -2.11
C GLU A 179 -5.13 3.94 -0.68
N TRP A 180 -5.77 5.03 -0.26
CA TRP A 180 -6.47 5.08 1.02
C TRP A 180 -7.61 4.04 1.11
N LEU A 181 -8.40 3.86 0.05
CA LEU A 181 -9.42 2.79 0.02
C LEU A 181 -8.78 1.40 0.16
N SER A 182 -7.58 1.20 -0.38
CA SER A 182 -6.83 -0.04 -0.24
C SER A 182 -6.38 -0.27 1.21
N TRP A 183 -5.92 0.79 1.89
CA TRP A 183 -5.64 0.75 3.33
C TRP A 183 -6.88 0.44 4.17
N CYS A 184 -8.04 1.02 3.84
CA CYS A 184 -9.31 0.69 4.49
C CYS A 184 -9.65 -0.80 4.32
N ALA A 185 -9.48 -1.36 3.12
CA ALA A 185 -9.73 -2.78 2.86
C ALA A 185 -8.78 -3.68 3.67
N ARG A 186 -7.49 -3.32 3.73
CA ARG A 186 -6.49 -4.03 4.57
C ARG A 186 -6.89 -4.01 6.05
N LEU A 187 -7.27 -2.85 6.58
CA LEU A 187 -7.70 -2.71 7.99
C LEU A 187 -8.94 -3.56 8.28
N LEU A 188 -9.93 -3.53 7.40
CA LEU A 188 -11.16 -4.33 7.55
C LEU A 188 -10.91 -5.83 7.49
N ARG A 189 -10.01 -6.32 6.63
CA ARG A 189 -9.65 -7.75 6.56
C ARG A 189 -9.02 -8.23 7.87
N VAL A 190 -8.12 -7.43 8.44
CA VAL A 190 -7.52 -7.73 9.75
C VAL A 190 -8.59 -7.72 10.84
N ARG A 191 -9.48 -6.72 10.84
CA ARG A 191 -10.58 -6.63 11.80
C ARG A 191 -11.56 -7.81 11.69
N GLU A 192 -11.94 -8.20 10.47
CA GLU A 192 -12.79 -9.36 10.24
C GLU A 192 -12.13 -10.64 10.79
N THR A 193 -10.84 -10.82 10.55
CA THR A 193 -10.08 -11.97 11.08
C THR A 193 -10.12 -12.02 12.61
N HIS A 194 -10.01 -10.87 13.27
CA HIS A 194 -10.13 -10.78 14.74
C HIS A 194 -11.52 -11.18 15.23
N LEU A 195 -12.56 -10.64 14.60
CA LEU A 195 -13.95 -10.94 14.98
C LEU A 195 -14.29 -12.42 14.76
N LEU A 196 -13.75 -13.06 13.72
CA LEU A 196 -13.91 -14.50 13.51
C LEU A 196 -13.24 -15.33 14.62
N ALA A 197 -12.01 -14.98 15.00
CA ALA A 197 -11.31 -15.67 16.09
C ALA A 197 -12.06 -15.55 17.42
N GLU A 198 -12.66 -14.38 17.71
CA GLU A 198 -13.52 -14.17 18.89
C GLU A 198 -14.77 -15.07 18.87
N VAL A 199 -15.43 -15.22 17.72
CA VAL A 199 -16.61 -16.09 17.55
C VAL A 199 -16.26 -17.56 17.76
N ASP A 200 -15.09 -17.99 17.28
CA ASP A 200 -14.62 -19.38 17.41
C ASP A 200 -14.06 -19.71 18.81
N GLY A 201 -14.15 -18.78 19.76
CA GLY A 201 -13.63 -18.94 21.12
C GLY A 201 -12.11 -19.05 21.19
N GLN A 202 -11.40 -18.73 20.10
CA GLN A 202 -9.96 -18.61 20.10
C GLN A 202 -9.60 -17.30 20.79
N LYS A 203 -8.62 -17.31 21.70
CA LYS A 203 -8.05 -16.07 22.23
C LYS A 203 -7.65 -15.21 21.02
N ALA A 204 -8.24 -14.02 20.92
CA ALA A 204 -7.93 -13.05 19.87
C ALA A 204 -6.42 -13.05 19.64
N VAL A 205 -5.99 -13.44 18.44
CA VAL A 205 -4.58 -13.39 18.08
C VAL A 205 -4.19 -11.93 18.24
N ASN A 206 -3.35 -11.65 19.23
CA ASN A 206 -2.96 -10.31 19.62
C ASN A 206 -2.04 -9.73 18.54
N THR A 207 -2.55 -9.52 17.33
CA THR A 207 -1.83 -8.91 16.20
C THR A 207 -1.87 -7.39 16.26
N GLY A 208 -2.58 -6.83 17.25
CA GLY A 208 -2.42 -5.47 17.72
C GLY A 208 -1.08 -5.34 18.41
N SER A 209 0.01 -5.26 17.65
CA SER A 209 1.32 -5.00 18.24
C SER A 209 1.37 -3.55 18.72
N ALA A 210 2.02 -3.29 19.87
CA ALA A 210 2.41 -1.94 20.26
C ALA A 210 3.32 -1.26 19.19
N SER A 211 3.91 -2.06 18.29
CA SER A 211 4.69 -1.62 17.12
C SER A 211 3.92 -1.65 15.79
N GLY A 212 2.59 -1.79 15.83
CA GLY A 212 1.73 -1.75 14.65
C GLY A 212 1.66 -0.37 14.00
N MET A 213 1.05 -0.29 12.82
CA MET A 213 0.81 0.97 12.13
C MET A 213 -0.33 1.75 12.77
N THR A 214 -0.08 3.03 13.01
CA THR A 214 -1.06 4.04 13.40
C THR A 214 -1.71 4.69 12.17
N ALA A 215 -2.77 5.48 12.39
CA ALA A 215 -3.36 6.29 11.32
C ALA A 215 -2.38 7.32 10.73
N VAL A 216 -1.43 7.81 11.54
CA VAL A 216 -0.39 8.75 11.11
C VAL A 216 0.64 8.04 10.23
N ASP A 217 1.04 6.81 10.57
CA ASP A 217 1.93 6.00 9.73
C ASP A 217 1.31 5.69 8.36
N ILE A 218 0.01 5.40 8.32
CA ILE A 218 -0.73 5.20 7.07
C ILE A 218 -0.77 6.49 6.25
N LEU A 219 -1.02 7.63 6.90
CA LEU A 219 -0.99 8.93 6.24
C LEU A 219 0.37 9.25 5.62
N GLU A 220 1.46 8.92 6.31
CA GLU A 220 2.82 9.04 5.77
C GLU A 220 3.07 8.09 4.61
N ALA A 221 2.63 6.83 4.72
CA ALA A 221 2.72 5.86 3.64
C ALA A 221 2.01 6.37 2.38
N LEU A 222 0.79 6.91 2.53
CA LEU A 222 0.02 7.55 1.46
C LEU A 222 0.74 8.77 0.85
N LEU A 223 1.39 9.59 1.68
CA LEU A 223 2.12 10.76 1.22
C LEU A 223 3.32 10.41 0.33
N ILE A 224 4.02 9.31 0.66
CA ILE A 224 5.20 8.86 -0.11
C ILE A 224 4.85 7.80 -1.17
N GLY A 225 3.58 7.42 -1.30
CA GLY A 225 3.11 6.46 -2.30
C GLY A 225 3.41 4.99 -2.00
N LYS A 226 3.43 4.63 -0.72
CA LYS A 226 3.45 3.24 -0.25
C LYS A 226 2.02 2.82 0.11
N ALA A 227 1.45 1.87 -0.64
CA ALA A 227 0.13 1.28 -0.40
C ALA A 227 0.24 -0.20 -0.01
#